data_AF-A0A829FEU5-F1
#
_entry.id   AF-A0A829FEU5-F1
#
_cell.length_a   1.000
_cell.length_b   1.000
_cell.length_c   1.000
_cell.angle_alpha   90.00
_cell.angle_beta   90.00
_cell.angle_gamma   90.00
#
_symmetry.space_group_name_H-M   'P 1'
#
loop_
_entity.id
_entity.type
_entity.pdbx_description
1 polymer ?
#
loop_
_entity_poly.entity_id
_entity_poly.type
_entity_poly.pdbx_seq_one_letter_code
_entity_poly.pdbx_strand_id
1 'polypeptide(L)' 'MNQQDVLDRLREELNIPFFDGKIEDKEYSEEEYQKLKADLQNYFEQYVQNVEN' A
#
# COMPACT_ATOMS: atom_id res chain seq x y z
N MET A 1 -12.16 -4.00 -7.67
CA MET A 1 -10.73 -3.98 -8.08
C MET A 1 -10.13 -5.23 -7.49
N ASN A 2 -9.55 -6.09 -8.32
CA ASN A 2 -8.97 -7.33 -7.79
C ASN A 2 -7.65 -7.04 -7.05
N GLN A 3 -7.13 -8.05 -6.37
CA GLN A 3 -5.87 -7.95 -5.62
C GLN A 3 -4.69 -7.46 -6.47
N GLN A 4 -4.57 -7.93 -7.72
CA GLN A 4 -3.46 -7.58 -8.60
C GLN A 4 -3.53 -6.10 -9.02
N ASP A 5 -4.72 -5.61 -9.38
CA ASP A 5 -4.94 -4.20 -9.72
C ASP A 5 -4.54 -3.28 -8.56
N VAL A 6 -4.90 -3.66 -7.33
CA VAL A 6 -4.54 -2.92 -6.12
C VAL A 6 -3.03 -2.89 -5.91
N LEU A 7 -2.35 -4.03 -6.06
CA LEU A 7 -0.89 -4.11 -5.90
C LEU A 7 -0.15 -3.26 -6.95
N ASP A 8 -0.56 -3.34 -8.22
CA ASP A 8 0.06 -2.57 -9.30
C ASP A 8 -0.13 -1.07 -9.09
N ARG A 9 -1.33 -0.64 -8.70
CA ARG A 9 -1.63 0.76 -8.42
C ARG A 9 -0.88 1.28 -7.19
N LEU A 10 -0.74 0.48 -6.13
CA LEU A 10 0.06 0.84 -4.96
C LEU A 10 1.55 1.03 -5.32
N ARG A 11 2.12 0.16 -6.16
CA ARG A 11 3.51 0.28 -6.64
C ARG A 11 3.74 1.59 -7.36
N GLU A 12 2.82 1.96 -8.25
CA GLU A 12 2.88 3.19 -9.03
C GLU A 12 2.68 4.43 -8.14
N GLU A 13 1.57 4.48 -7.39
CA GLU A 13 1.18 5.68 -6.63
C GLU A 13 2.10 5.96 -5.44
N LEU A 14 2.69 4.93 -4.83
CA LEU A 14 3.67 5.09 -3.74
C LEU A 14 5.11 5.17 -4.25
N ASN A 15 5.33 4.99 -5.55
CA ASN A 15 6.65 4.92 -6.17
C ASN A 15 7.55 3.85 -5.52
N ILE A 16 6.99 2.65 -5.29
CA ILE A 16 7.67 1.49 -4.69
C ILE A 16 7.59 0.31 -5.68
N PRO A 17 8.52 0.22 -6.65
CA PRO A 17 8.45 -0.77 -7.73
C PRO A 17 8.47 -2.22 -7.25
N PHE A 18 9.10 -2.48 -6.09
CA PHE A 18 9.30 -3.82 -5.53
C PHE A 18 8.37 -4.09 -4.33
N PHE A 19 7.26 -3.36 -4.22
CA PHE A 19 6.27 -3.63 -3.19
C PHE A 19 5.64 -5.02 -3.41
N ASP A 20 5.88 -5.92 -2.44
CA ASP A 20 5.34 -7.28 -2.40
C ASP A 20 4.57 -7.47 -1.07
N GLY A 21 3.62 -6.57 -0.82
CA GLY A 21 2.74 -6.65 0.34
C GLY A 21 1.75 -7.79 0.22
N LYS A 22 1.64 -8.62 1.26
CA LYS A 22 0.57 -9.62 1.35
C LYS A 22 -0.74 -8.93 1.76
N ILE A 23 -1.60 -8.68 0.79
CA ILE A 23 -2.98 -8.20 1.01
C ILE A 23 -3.97 -9.34 0.76
N GLU A 24 -5.22 -9.20 1.20
CA GLU A 24 -6.24 -10.23 0.99
C GLU A 24 -6.57 -10.42 -0.50
N ASP A 25 -6.85 -11.66 -0.91
CA ASP A 25 -7.38 -11.94 -2.24
C ASP A 25 -8.91 -11.76 -2.21
N LYS A 26 -9.33 -10.53 -2.50
CA LYS A 26 -10.74 -10.12 -2.56
C LYS A 26 -10.94 -9.00 -3.57
N GLU A 27 -12.20 -8.70 -3.86
CA GLU A 27 -12.57 -7.48 -4.56
C GLU A 27 -12.55 -6.29 -3.60
N TYR A 28 -11.77 -5.28 -3.96
CA TYR A 28 -11.67 -4.00 -3.26
C TYR A 28 -12.56 -2.95 -3.90
N SER A 29 -13.27 -2.20 -3.05
CA SER A 29 -13.84 -0.90 -3.39
C SER A 29 -12.78 0.20 -3.39
N GLU A 30 -13.09 1.35 -4.00
CA GLU A 30 -12.18 2.51 -3.98
C GLU A 30 -11.94 3.02 -2.55
N GLU A 31 -12.95 2.98 -1.68
CA GLU A 31 -12.80 3.38 -0.28
C GLU A 31 -11.81 2.48 0.47
N GLU A 32 -11.92 1.16 0.30
CA GLU A 32 -10.98 0.21 0.91
C GLU A 32 -9.55 0.39 0.37
N TYR A 33 -9.41 0.65 -0.94
CA TYR A 33 -8.12 0.96 -1.54
C TYR A 33 -7.49 2.23 -0.93
N GLN A 34 -8.24 3.33 -0.83
CA GLN A 34 -7.73 4.58 -0.26
C GLN A 34 -7.32 4.40 1.20
N LYS A 35 -8.08 3.62 1.98
CA LYS A 35 -7.72 3.28 3.35
C LYS A 35 -6.42 2.48 3.42
N LEU A 36 -6.30 1.41 2.62
CA LEU A 36 -5.10 0.59 2.55
C LEU A 36 -3.86 1.41 2.18
N LYS A 37 -4.00 2.31 1.19
CA LYS A 37 -2.93 3.23 0.79
C LYS A 37 -2.48 4.13 1.94
N ALA A 38 -3.43 4.75 2.64
CA ALA A 38 -3.12 5.63 3.78
C ALA A 38 -2.43 4.85 4.92
N ASP A 39 -2.88 3.64 5.22
CA ASP A 39 -2.28 2.78 6.23
C ASP A 39 -0.83 2.42 5.87
N LEU A 40 -0.56 2.10 4.60
CA LEU A 40 0.79 1.82 4.10
C LEU A 40 1.70 3.06 4.14
N GLN A 41 1.20 4.23 3.74
CA GLN A 41 1.97 5.49 3.81
C GLN A 41 2.38 5.80 5.25
N ASN A 42 1.44 5.72 6.19
CA ASN A 42 1.71 5.91 7.61
C ASN A 42 2.74 4.91 8.13
N TYR A 43 2.65 3.64 7.71
CA TYR A 43 3.63 2.62 8.08
C TYR A 43 5.05 2.97 7.60
N PHE A 44 5.18 3.41 6.34
CA PHE A 44 6.49 3.82 5.80
C PHE A 44 7.04 5.06 6.50
N GLU A 45 6.22 6.09 6.74
CA GLU A 45 6.63 7.31 7.44
C GLU A 45 7.13 7.00 8.86
N GLN A 46 6.40 6.17 9.61
CA GLN A 46 6.81 5.75 10.95
C GLN A 46 8.08 4.89 10.93
N TYR A 47 8.22 4.01 9.93
CA TYR A 47 9.42 3.19 9.79
C TYR A 47 10.66 4.06 9.53
N VAL A 48 10.59 5.03 8.63
CA VAL A 48 11.70 5.96 8.34
C VAL A 48 12.03 6.80 9.58
N GLN A 49 11.02 7.37 10.25
CA GLN A 49 11.24 8.18 11.45
C GLN A 49 11.86 7.39 12.62
N ASN A 50 11.56 6.10 12.75
CA ASN A 50 12.12 5.27 13.80
C ASN A 50 13.56 4.79 13.51
N VAL A 51 14.01 4.81 12.25
CA VAL A 51 15.38 4.43 11.86
C VAL A 51 16.35 5.62 11.95
N GLU A 52 15.84 6.86 11.90
CA GLU A 52 16.64 8.09 12.05
C GLU A 52 16.88 8.53 13.51
N ASN A 53 16.38 7.78 14.51
CA ASN A 53 16.58 8.05 15.95
C ASN A 53 17.60 7.14 16.63
#